data_AF-A0A7X8GFC0-F1
#
_entry.id   AF-A0A7X8GFC0-F1
#
_cell.length_a   1.000
_cell.length_b   1.000
_cell.length_c   1.000
_cell.angle_alpha   90.00
_cell.angle_beta   90.00
_cell.angle_gamma   90.00
#
_symmetry.space_group_name_H-M   'P 1'
#
loop_
_entity.id
_entity.type
_entity.pdbx_description
1 polymer ?
#
loop_
_entity_poly.entity_id
_entity_poly.type
_entity_poly.pdbx_seq_one_letter_code
_entity_poly.pdbx_strand_id
1 'polypeptide(L)' 'MLIVFIIATIFIALAFVGLGVNIFFRNRAFPETEVGKNSQMKALGLSCARCQEMKEFREQKKFENVRIDITKLQHS' A
#
# COMPACT_ATOMS: atom_id res chain seq x y z
N MET A 1 3.52 -40.71 8.65
CA MET A 1 3.14 -39.96 7.43
C MET A 1 1.67 -39.54 7.45
N LEU A 2 0.70 -40.46 7.56
CA LEU A 2 -0.74 -40.14 7.61
C LEU A 2 -1.16 -39.19 8.76
N ILE A 3 -0.60 -39.34 9.96
CA ILE A 3 -0.92 -38.47 11.10
C ILE A 3 -0.58 -37.00 10.80
N VAL A 4 0.59 -36.76 10.19
CA VAL A 4 1.03 -35.41 9.81
C VAL A 4 0.10 -34.81 8.77
N PHE A 5 -0.34 -35.62 7.81
CA PHE A 5 -1.29 -35.20 6.78
C PHE A 5 -2.63 -34.77 7.40
N ILE A 6 -3.18 -35.58 8.32
CA ILE A 6 -4.44 -35.26 9.02
C ILE A 6 -4.32 -33.97 9.82
N ILE A 7 -3.23 -33.81 10.58
CA ILE A 7 -2.98 -32.60 11.36
C ILE A 7 -2.90 -31.37 10.44
N ALA A 8 -2.16 -31.47 9.33
CA ALA A 8 -2.04 -30.37 8.36
C ALA A 8 -3.41 -30.00 7.76
N THR A 9 -4.23 -30.98 7.38
CA THR A 9 -5.59 -30.74 6.86
C THR A 9 -6.47 -30.03 7.88
N ILE A 10 -6.40 -30.41 9.15
CA ILE A 10 -7.17 -29.74 10.23
C ILE A 10 -6.76 -28.27 10.36
N PHE A 11 -5.46 -27.96 10.33
CA PHE A 11 -4.99 -26.57 10.40
C PHE A 11 -5.47 -25.74 9.21
N ILE A 12 -5.42 -26.29 8.00
CA ILE A 12 -5.92 -25.61 6.81
C ILE A 12 -7.43 -25.35 6.95
N ALA A 13 -8.21 -26.35 7.35
CA ALA A 13 -9.65 -26.22 7.55
C ALA A 13 -9.97 -25.13 8.60
N LEU A 14 -9.26 -25.11 9.73
CA LEU A 14 -9.43 -24.09 10.77
C LEU A 14 -9.10 -22.68 10.25
N ALA A 15 -8.05 -22.52 9.44
CA ALA A 15 -7.71 -21.22 8.85
C ALA A 15 -8.83 -20.69 7.92
N PHE A 16 -9.39 -21.56 7.07
CA PHE A 16 -10.51 -21.19 6.20
C PHE A 16 -11.79 -20.88 6.97
N VAL A 17 -12.12 -21.65 8.01
CA VAL A 17 -13.27 -21.37 8.87
C VAL A 17 -13.09 -20.04 9.60
N GLY A 18 -11.91 -19.77 10.17
CA GLY A 18 -11.63 -18.50 10.83
C GLY A 18 -11.75 -17.29 9.90
N LEU A 19 -11.23 -17.41 8.67
CA LEU A 19 -11.36 -16.38 7.64
C LEU A 19 -12.83 -16.18 7.24
N GLY A 20 -13.57 -17.27 7.00
CA GLY A 20 -14.98 -17.24 6.64
C GLY A 20 -15.84 -16.60 7.73
N VAL A 21 -15.65 -16.97 9.00
CA VAL A 21 -16.41 -16.37 10.12
C VAL A 21 -16.15 -14.87 10.22
N ASN A 22 -14.91 -14.42 10.05
CA ASN A 22 -14.58 -13.00 10.11
C ASN A 22 -15.23 -12.17 8.98
N ILE A 23 -15.42 -12.77 7.80
CA ILE A 23 -16.04 -12.12 6.65
C ILE A 23 -17.57 -12.16 6.76
N PHE A 24 -18.15 -13.35 6.99
CA PHE A 24 -19.60 -13.55 7.00
C PHE A 24 -20.28 -13.06 8.28
N PHE A 25 -19.71 -13.30 9.46
CA PHE A 25 -20.36 -12.93 10.74
C PHE A 25 -19.93 -11.56 11.24
N ARG A 26 -18.68 -11.16 10.99
CA ARG A 26 -18.13 -9.90 11.51
C ARG A 26 -18.15 -8.78 10.46
N ASN A 27 -18.70 -9.05 9.27
CA ASN A 27 -18.78 -8.13 8.12
C ASN A 27 -17.48 -7.36 7.89
N ARG A 28 -16.33 -7.96 8.21
CA ARG A 28 -15.05 -7.34 7.90
C ARG A 28 -14.82 -7.54 6.41
N ALA A 29 -14.49 -6.46 5.73
CA ALA A 29 -14.03 -6.54 4.35
C ALA A 29 -12.84 -7.51 4.28
N PHE A 30 -12.69 -8.18 3.14
CA PHE A 30 -11.47 -8.90 2.83
C PHE A 30 -10.26 -7.98 3.09
N PRO A 31 -9.13 -8.54 3.57
CA PRO A 31 -7.95 -7.75 3.86
C PRO A 31 -7.56 -6.91 2.64
N GLU A 32 -7.39 -5.61 2.84
CA GLU A 32 -7.03 -4.67 1.78
C GLU A 32 -5.60 -4.98 1.30
N THR A 33 -5.49 -5.55 0.10
CA THR A 33 -4.21 -5.89 -0.55
C THR A 33 -3.60 -4.71 -1.31
N GLU A 34 -4.38 -3.66 -1.55
CA GLU A 34 -3.92 -2.46 -2.23
C GLU A 34 -3.17 -1.54 -1.25
N VAL A 35 -1.87 -1.37 -1.50
CA VAL A 35 -0.99 -0.50 -0.70
C VAL A 35 -1.53 0.93 -0.58
N GLY A 36 -2.16 1.45 -1.63
CA GLY A 36 -2.68 2.83 -1.65
C GLY A 36 -3.92 3.05 -0.77
N LYS A 37 -4.73 2.01 -0.55
CA LYS A 37 -5.99 2.10 0.19
C LYS A 37 -5.87 1.58 1.63
N ASN A 38 -4.87 0.75 1.90
CA ASN A 38 -4.63 0.18 3.22
C ASN A 38 -3.97 1.19 4.18
N SER A 39 -4.73 1.63 5.20
CA SER A 39 -4.26 2.57 6.22
C SER A 39 -3.13 2.02 7.08
N GLN A 40 -3.06 0.71 7.31
CA GLN A 40 -1.97 0.08 8.06
C GLN A 40 -0.66 0.10 7.28
N MET A 41 -0.71 -0.16 5.97
CA MET A 41 0.47 -0.06 5.10
C MET A 41 0.95 1.38 4.98
N LYS A 42 0.03 2.35 4.92
CA LYS A 42 0.36 3.77 4.96
C LYS A 42 1.04 4.17 6.28
N ALA A 43 0.59 3.62 7.42
CA ALA A 43 1.23 3.88 8.72
C ALA A 43 2.67 3.32 8.80
N LEU A 44 2.96 2.26 8.04
CA LEU A 44 4.31 1.71 7.87
C LEU A 44 5.17 2.51 6.86
N GLY A 45 4.63 3.58 6.27
CA GLY A 45 5.31 4.39 5.27
C GLY A 45 5.33 3.77 3.86
N LEU A 46 4.61 2.68 3.63
CA LEU A 46 4.50 2.06 2.31
C LEU A 46 3.53 2.87 1.45
N SER A 47 4.00 3.29 0.28
CA SER A 47 3.21 4.02 -0.71
C SER A 47 3.31 3.32 -2.05
N CYS A 48 2.31 3.49 -2.91
CA CYS A 48 2.36 3.02 -4.29
C CYS A 48 3.54 3.69 -5.02
N ALA A 49 4.39 2.87 -5.66
CA ALA A 49 5.57 3.33 -6.39
C ALA A 49 5.24 4.40 -7.44
N ARG A 50 4.19 4.16 -8.24
CA ARG A 50 3.70 5.12 -9.24
C ARG A 50 3.26 6.45 -8.62
N CYS A 51 2.63 6.43 -7.45
CA CYS A 51 2.22 7.65 -6.77
C CYS A 51 3.44 8.45 -6.28
N GLN A 52 4.50 7.76 -5.89
CA GLN A 52 5.75 8.37 -5.47
C GLN A 52 6.49 9.00 -6.66
N GLU A 53 6.64 8.25 -7.76
CA GLU A 53 7.19 8.78 -9.02
C GLU A 53 6.42 10.01 -9.53
N MET A 54 5.08 9.99 -9.49
CA MET A 54 4.26 11.15 -9.88
C MET A 54 4.40 12.34 -8.93
N LYS A 55 4.75 12.13 -7.65
CA LYS A 55 5.07 13.23 -6.73
C LYS A 55 6.41 13.83 -7.09
N GLU A 56 7.43 13.01 -7.24
CA GLU A 56 8.79 13.45 -7.61
C GLU A 56 8.79 14.21 -8.95
N PHE A 57 8.08 13.70 -9.96
CA PHE A 57 7.92 14.38 -11.24
C PHE A 57 7.24 15.75 -11.12
N ARG A 58 6.21 15.87 -10.27
CA ARG A 58 5.53 17.16 -10.03
C ARG A 58 6.43 18.13 -9.28
N GLU A 59 7.22 17.66 -8.34
CA GLU A 59 8.19 18.49 -7.63
C GLU A 59 9.25 19.02 -8.58
N GLN A 60 9.85 18.17 -9.41
CA GLN A 60 10.83 18.59 -10.42
C GLN A 60 10.29 19.67 -11.36
N LYS A 61 9.07 19.49 -11.89
CA LYS A 61 8.41 20.50 -12.74
C LYS A 61 8.08 21.80 -12.01
N LYS A 62 7.84 21.77 -10.70
CA LYS A 62 7.63 22.97 -9.91
C LYS A 62 8.90 23.82 -9.85
N PHE A 63 10.06 23.19 -9.64
CA PHE A 63 11.35 23.89 -9.60
C PHE A 63 11.84 24.32 -10.98
N GLU A 64 11.43 23.65 -12.05
CA GLU A 64 11.69 24.08 -13.43
C GLU A 64 11.13 25.49 -13.70
N ASN A 65 9.89 25.76 -13.27
CA ASN A 65 9.25 27.07 -13.43
C ASN A 65 9.80 28.15 -12.49
N VAL A 66 10.48 27.78 -11.39
CA VAL A 66 11.08 28.73 -10.44
C VAL A 66 12.52 29.09 -10.82
N ARG A 67 13.22 28.21 -11.53
CA ARG A 67 14.66 28.37 -11.83
C ARG A 67 14.99 29.28 -13.02
N ILE A 68 14.01 29.85 -13.73
CA ILE A 68 14.29 30.69 -14.90
C ILE A 68 13.77 32.12 -14.66
N ASP A 69 14.52 32.91 -13.89
CA ASP A 69 14.44 34.38 -13.91
C ASP A 69 15.78 35.01 -13.45
N ILE A 70 16.91 34.45 -13.88
CA ILE A 70 18.27 35.01 -13.62
C ILE A 70 18.39 36.42 -14.23
N THR A 71 17.62 36.71 -15.28
CA THR A 71 17.56 37.99 -15.97
C THR A 71 16.88 39.10 -15.17
N LYS A 72 16.04 38.79 -14.16
CA LYS A 72 15.40 39.80 -13.30
C LYS A 72 16.25 40.29 -12.13
N LEU A 73 17.39 39.63 -11.84
CA LEU A 73 18.29 40.02 -10.77
C LEU A 73 19.53 40.80 -11.25
N GLN A 74 19.78 40.85 -12.56
CA GLN A 74 20.99 41.48 -13.10
C GLN A 74 20.87 43.01 -13.29
N HIS A 75 19.76 43.61 -12.86
CA HIS A 75 19.41 45.02 -13.10
C HIS A 75 18.93 45.80 -11.86
N SER A 76 19.20 45.31 -10.63
CA SER A 76 19.03 46.10 -9.39
C SER A 76 20.37 46.56 -8.82
#